data_AF-A0AAW3LYS5-F1
#
_entry.id   AF-A0AAW3LYS5-F1
#
_cell.length_a   1.000
_cell.length_b   1.000
_cell.length_c   1.000
_cell.angle_alpha   90.00
_cell.angle_beta   90.00
_cell.angle_gamma   90.00
#
_symmetry.space_group_name_H-M   'P 1'
#
loop_
_entity.id
_entity.type
_entity.pdbx_description
1 polymer ?
#
loop_
_entity_poly.entity_id
_entity_poly.type
_entity_poly.pdbx_seq_one_letter_code
_entity_poly.pdbx_strand_id
1 'polypeptide(L)'
;MTELIRLLPGVDLIRSIDALLPQTQCGKCGHPGCKPYAEGIAGGEAINKCPPGGDETIAHLAELLGVPALRLDMERGAAPAQVAFIREAECIGCTKCIQACPVDAILGASKLMHTVIIDECTGCDLCVAPCPVDCIEMHPLPLATVTPIVGGLAPTPELQEARQRKRSHARKRFEARNARLHREQQKRLAERLARSQRIESARDVLPHSAVALARNDKPAGPDEAVKIARIAVAMSRAQLNKSLKAFGHPPIAEQAARLVELQREYEAAEQTLAALLPPPAQANSEEKLRP
;
A
#
# COMPACT_ATOMS: atom_id res chain seq x y z
N MET A 1 35.04 18.35 18.27
CA MET A 1 34.05 17.33 17.89
C MET A 1 33.23 17.71 16.66
N THR A 2 32.95 19.00 16.43
CA THR A 2 32.22 19.53 15.27
C THR A 2 32.92 19.30 13.92
N GLU A 3 34.24 19.14 13.89
CA GLU A 3 35.00 18.87 12.65
C GLU A 3 34.92 17.40 12.16
N LEU A 4 34.55 16.43 13.01
CA LEU A 4 34.53 15.02 12.60
C LEU A 4 33.32 14.65 11.72
N ILE A 5 32.20 15.36 11.86
CA ILE A 5 30.98 15.10 11.07
C ILE A 5 31.15 15.59 9.62
N ARG A 6 32.03 16.58 9.40
CA ARG A 6 32.34 17.12 8.05
C ARG A 6 33.13 16.16 7.17
N LEU A 7 33.54 15.00 7.70
CA LEU A 7 34.36 13.98 7.03
C LEU A 7 33.63 12.67 6.76
N LEU A 8 32.36 12.51 7.15
CA LEU A 8 31.59 11.33 6.74
C LEU A 8 31.14 11.52 5.29
N PRO A 9 31.57 10.67 4.34
CA PRO A 9 31.04 10.73 2.98
C PRO A 9 29.51 10.58 3.04
N GLY A 10 28.77 11.23 2.14
CA GLY A 10 27.30 11.38 2.27
C GLY A 10 26.51 10.07 2.50
N VAL A 11 27.03 8.93 2.03
CA VAL A 11 26.45 7.59 2.27
C VAL A 11 26.53 7.18 3.74
N ASP A 12 27.62 7.52 4.44
CA ASP A 12 27.80 7.20 5.86
C ASP A 12 26.92 8.07 6.77
N LEU A 13 26.64 9.31 6.37
CA LEU A 13 25.73 10.19 7.10
C LEU A 13 24.28 9.68 7.04
N ILE A 14 23.78 9.36 5.84
CA ILE A 14 22.41 8.83 5.64
C ILE A 14 22.22 7.55 6.47
N ARG A 15 23.22 6.65 6.45
CA ARG A 15 23.18 5.41 7.24
C ARG A 15 23.14 5.68 8.75
N SER A 16 23.86 6.68 9.22
CA SER A 16 23.89 7.08 10.63
C SER A 16 22.55 7.67 11.08
N ILE A 17 21.96 8.55 10.26
CA ILE A 17 20.62 9.11 10.50
C ILE A 17 19.57 8.00 10.51
N ASP A 18 19.57 7.13 9.50
CA ASP A 18 18.62 6.02 9.41
C ASP A 18 18.69 5.11 10.65
N ALA A 19 19.89 4.83 11.18
CA ALA A 19 20.06 4.03 12.38
C ALA A 19 19.44 4.66 13.66
N LEU A 20 19.27 5.99 13.70
CA LEU A 20 18.64 6.69 14.82
C LEU A 20 17.11 6.75 14.74
N LEU A 21 16.56 6.59 13.53
CA LEU A 21 15.12 6.62 13.31
C LEU A 21 14.43 5.40 13.97
N PRO A 22 13.13 5.49 14.29
CA PRO A 22 12.42 4.44 14.99
C PRO A 22 12.14 3.18 14.15
N GLN A 23 12.41 3.18 12.84
CA GLN A 23 12.27 2.01 11.97
C GLN A 23 10.85 1.38 11.95
N THR A 24 9.81 2.18 12.22
CA THR A 24 8.41 1.74 12.12
C THR A 24 7.93 1.62 10.67
N GLN A 25 8.53 2.37 9.75
CA GLN A 25 8.14 2.50 8.33
C GLN A 25 6.70 3.01 8.12
N CYS A 26 6.11 3.72 9.08
CA CYS A 26 4.70 4.13 9.04
C CYS A 26 4.39 5.29 8.09
N GLY A 27 5.39 6.05 7.66
CA GLY A 27 5.24 7.19 6.77
C GLY A 27 4.51 8.43 7.31
N LYS A 28 4.26 8.50 8.63
CA LYS A 28 3.64 9.68 9.28
C LYS A 28 4.43 10.98 9.08
N CYS A 29 5.74 10.89 8.83
CA CYS A 29 6.58 12.05 8.50
C CYS A 29 6.42 12.58 7.08
N GLY A 30 5.62 11.92 6.22
CA GLY A 30 5.44 12.27 4.81
C GLY A 30 6.35 11.51 3.84
N HIS A 31 7.26 10.68 4.36
CA HIS A 31 8.16 9.84 3.57
C HIS A 31 7.68 8.38 3.52
N PRO A 32 7.99 7.60 2.47
CA PRO A 32 7.52 6.20 2.36
C PRO A 32 8.25 5.22 3.29
N GLY A 33 9.16 5.70 4.14
CA GLY A 33 9.90 4.89 5.11
C GLY A 33 10.94 5.73 5.87
N CYS A 34 11.68 5.09 6.76
CA CYS A 34 12.71 5.76 7.55
C CYS A 34 13.91 6.20 6.69
N LYS A 35 14.40 5.33 5.79
CA LYS A 35 15.55 5.66 4.94
C LYS A 35 15.34 6.90 4.04
N PRO A 36 14.21 7.06 3.33
CA PRO A 36 13.95 8.28 2.56
C PRO A 36 13.89 9.55 3.42
N TYR A 37 13.37 9.45 4.65
CA TYR A 37 13.43 10.59 5.58
C TYR A 37 14.87 10.87 6.03
N ALA A 38 15.69 9.84 6.22
CA ALA A 38 17.11 10.01 6.52
C ALA A 38 17.87 10.69 5.37
N GLU A 39 17.54 10.35 4.12
CA GLU A 39 18.05 11.02 2.91
C GLU A 39 17.63 12.50 2.88
N GLY A 40 16.36 12.78 3.20
CA GLY A 40 15.85 14.15 3.33
C GLY A 40 16.60 14.96 4.39
N ILE A 41 16.78 14.41 5.59
CA ILE A 41 17.53 15.04 6.68
C ILE A 41 18.99 15.30 6.27
N ALA A 42 19.66 14.33 5.63
CA ALA A 42 21.02 14.53 5.11
C ALA A 42 21.08 15.65 4.06
N GLY A 43 19.98 15.86 3.32
CA GLY A 43 19.79 16.98 2.39
C GLY A 43 19.36 18.30 3.03
N GLY A 44 19.26 18.38 4.37
CA GLY A 44 18.88 19.60 5.11
C GLY A 44 17.40 19.70 5.46
N GLU A 45 16.60 18.64 5.29
CA GLU A 45 15.22 18.61 5.76
C GLU A 45 15.14 18.65 7.30
N ALA A 46 14.06 19.24 7.83
CA ALA A 46 13.85 19.34 9.27
C ALA A 46 13.77 17.98 9.98
N ILE A 47 14.44 17.87 11.13
CA ILE A 47 14.64 16.65 11.92
C ILE A 47 13.45 16.28 12.84
N ASN A 48 12.42 17.12 12.89
CA ASN A 48 11.33 17.04 13.86
C ASN A 48 10.02 16.46 13.31
N LYS A 49 10.04 15.79 12.15
CA LYS A 49 8.81 15.32 11.49
C LYS A 49 8.39 13.90 11.87
N CYS A 50 9.08 13.24 12.80
CA CYS A 50 8.84 11.82 13.10
C CYS A 50 8.11 11.59 14.44
N PRO A 51 6.77 11.49 14.45
CA PRO A 51 6.00 11.19 15.66
C PRO A 51 6.47 9.96 16.45
N PRO A 52 6.75 8.79 15.84
CA PRO A 52 7.20 7.63 16.61
C PRO A 52 8.60 7.80 17.19
N GLY A 53 9.42 8.69 16.64
CA GLY A 53 10.75 9.00 17.17
C GLY A 53 10.67 9.92 18.40
N GLY A 54 9.73 10.86 18.37
CA GLY A 54 9.52 11.84 19.44
C GLY A 54 10.74 12.73 19.69
N ASP A 55 10.72 13.44 20.81
CA ASP A 55 11.80 14.37 21.20
C ASP A 55 13.15 13.67 21.37
N GLU A 56 13.13 12.40 21.78
CA GLU A 56 14.33 11.59 21.97
C GLU A 56 15.10 11.36 20.65
N THR A 57 14.41 10.93 19.58
CA THR A 57 15.06 10.79 18.27
C THR A 57 15.53 12.16 17.76
N ILE A 58 14.76 13.23 17.99
CA ILE A 58 15.16 14.58 17.59
C ILE A 58 16.46 15.01 18.28
N ALA A 59 16.59 14.74 19.58
CA ALA A 59 17.80 15.06 20.34
C ALA A 59 19.04 14.34 19.77
N HIS A 60 18.95 13.04 19.51
CA HIS A 60 20.07 12.29 18.91
C HIS A 60 20.42 12.75 17.49
N LEU A 61 19.41 13.11 16.69
CA LEU A 61 19.63 13.68 15.34
C LEU A 61 20.31 15.05 15.42
N ALA A 62 19.85 15.91 16.34
CA ALA A 62 20.42 17.22 16.58
C ALA A 62 21.90 17.12 16.98
N GLU A 63 22.22 16.20 17.90
CA GLU A 63 23.59 15.90 18.30
C GLU A 63 24.44 15.38 17.14
N LEU A 64 23.94 14.39 16.38
CA LEU A 64 24.65 13.82 15.23
C LEU A 64 24.96 14.86 14.14
N LEU A 65 24.07 15.81 13.91
CA LEU A 65 24.18 16.81 12.85
C LEU A 65 24.83 18.11 13.33
N GLY A 66 25.01 18.30 14.64
CA GLY A 66 25.50 19.55 15.23
C GLY A 66 24.54 20.72 15.03
N VAL A 67 23.22 20.46 15.04
CA VAL A 67 22.17 21.49 14.88
C VAL A 67 21.33 21.60 16.17
N PRO A 68 20.62 22.72 16.40
CA PRO A 68 19.74 22.84 17.56
C PRO A 68 18.59 21.81 17.51
N ALA A 69 18.24 21.26 18.68
CA ALA A 69 17.06 20.42 18.80
C ALA A 69 15.79 21.23 18.55
N LEU A 70 14.95 20.74 17.63
CA LEU A 70 13.66 21.32 17.32
C LEU A 70 12.57 20.67 18.17
N ARG A 71 11.41 21.32 18.31
CA ARG A 71 10.22 20.67 18.89
C ARG A 71 9.57 19.76 17.86
N LEU A 72 9.02 18.62 18.30
CA LEU A 72 8.26 17.72 17.42
C LEU A 72 7.15 18.47 16.66
N ASP A 73 7.08 18.21 15.34
CA ASP A 73 6.02 18.72 14.47
C ASP A 73 4.71 17.98 14.77
N MET A 74 3.81 18.66 15.49
CA MET A 74 2.53 18.11 15.93
C MET A 74 1.54 17.93 14.76
N GLU A 75 1.75 18.58 13.61
CA GLU A 75 0.89 18.40 12.42
C GLU A 75 1.00 16.98 11.84
N ARG A 76 2.06 16.24 12.19
CA ARG A 76 2.28 14.84 11.80
C ARG A 76 1.47 13.84 12.62
N GLY A 77 0.72 14.32 13.62
CA GLY A 77 -0.12 13.51 14.50
C GLY A 77 0.66 12.74 15.56
N ALA A 78 -0.05 11.89 16.31
CA ALA A 78 0.52 11.07 17.37
C ALA A 78 0.93 9.67 16.88
N ALA A 79 1.88 9.05 17.59
CA ALA A 79 2.27 7.67 17.40
C ALA A 79 2.43 6.98 18.76
N PRO A 80 1.32 6.59 19.42
CA PRO A 80 1.38 5.87 20.69
C PRO A 80 2.05 4.50 20.51
N ALA A 81 2.54 3.91 21.59
CA ALA A 81 3.00 2.53 21.58
C ALA A 81 1.80 1.60 21.44
N GLN A 82 1.69 0.93 20.30
CA GLN A 82 0.55 0.11 19.94
C GLN A 82 0.96 -1.09 19.09
N VAL A 83 0.09 -2.10 19.01
CA VAL A 83 0.24 -3.29 18.18
C VAL A 83 -1.07 -3.60 17.47
N ALA A 84 -0.95 -4.15 16.27
CA ALA A 84 -2.11 -4.63 15.54
C ALA A 84 -2.65 -5.91 16.19
N PHE A 85 -3.96 -6.03 16.23
CA PHE A 85 -4.70 -7.23 16.64
C PHE A 85 -5.69 -7.56 15.54
N ILE A 86 -5.76 -8.83 15.16
CA ILE A 86 -6.68 -9.30 14.12
C ILE A 86 -7.77 -10.11 14.81
N ARG A 87 -9.04 -9.72 14.63
CA ARG A 87 -10.19 -10.53 15.06
C ARG A 87 -10.28 -11.74 14.13
N GLU A 88 -9.68 -12.85 14.55
CA GLU A 88 -9.49 -14.04 13.71
C GLU A 88 -10.81 -14.63 13.19
N ALA A 89 -11.88 -14.54 13.98
CA ALA A 89 -13.23 -15.00 13.61
C ALA A 89 -13.84 -14.26 12.41
N GLU A 90 -13.39 -13.02 12.14
CA GLU A 90 -13.87 -12.20 11.01
C GLU A 90 -12.90 -12.22 9.83
N CYS A 91 -11.70 -12.75 10.02
CA CYS A 91 -10.66 -12.75 9.01
C CYS A 91 -10.98 -13.72 7.86
N ILE A 92 -11.22 -13.18 6.67
CA ILE A 92 -11.49 -13.99 5.45
C ILE A 92 -10.24 -14.51 4.72
N GLY A 93 -9.04 -14.33 5.28
CA GLY A 93 -7.82 -14.83 4.65
C GLY A 93 -7.42 -14.13 3.33
N CYS A 94 -7.71 -12.83 3.17
CA CYS A 94 -7.47 -12.11 1.90
C CYS A 94 -6.01 -11.73 1.60
N THR A 95 -5.11 -11.82 2.59
CA THR A 95 -3.65 -11.51 2.51
C THR A 95 -3.25 -10.05 2.27
N LYS A 96 -4.20 -9.10 2.15
CA LYS A 96 -3.88 -7.67 1.96
C LYS A 96 -3.09 -7.07 3.13
N CYS A 97 -3.37 -7.52 4.36
CA CYS A 97 -2.63 -7.11 5.55
C CYS A 97 -1.16 -7.57 5.52
N ILE A 98 -0.89 -8.82 5.09
CA ILE A 98 0.48 -9.34 4.88
C ILE A 98 1.22 -8.48 3.86
N GLN A 99 0.56 -8.16 2.74
CA GLN A 99 1.16 -7.34 1.69
C GLN A 99 1.47 -5.91 2.18
N ALA A 100 0.67 -5.37 3.09
CA ALA A 100 0.88 -4.03 3.65
C ALA A 100 1.92 -4.00 4.79
N CYS A 101 2.12 -5.11 5.50
CA CYS A 101 3.03 -5.17 6.64
C CYS A 101 4.49 -4.97 6.19
N PRO A 102 5.18 -3.90 6.62
CA PRO A 102 6.53 -3.60 6.16
C PRO A 102 7.59 -4.58 6.71
N VAL A 103 7.30 -5.23 7.84
CA VAL A 103 8.25 -6.11 8.53
C VAL A 103 7.82 -7.57 8.54
N ASP A 104 6.81 -7.94 7.75
CA ASP A 104 6.27 -9.31 7.71
C ASP A 104 5.91 -9.85 9.12
N ALA A 105 5.27 -9.03 9.97
CA ALA A 105 4.86 -9.40 11.34
C ALA A 105 3.50 -10.15 11.40
N ILE A 106 2.81 -10.28 10.27
CA ILE A 106 1.51 -10.95 10.17
C ILE A 106 1.72 -12.35 9.60
N LEU A 107 1.24 -13.37 10.30
CA LEU A 107 1.24 -14.76 9.86
C LEU A 107 -0.12 -15.17 9.33
N GLY A 108 -0.12 -16.08 8.36
CA GLY A 108 -1.32 -16.65 7.75
C GLY A 108 -1.09 -16.98 6.28
N ALA A 109 -2.13 -17.41 5.59
CA ALA A 109 -2.08 -17.71 4.16
C ALA A 109 -3.42 -17.36 3.49
N SER A 110 -3.46 -17.47 2.16
CA SER A 110 -4.70 -17.28 1.42
C SER A 110 -5.78 -18.24 1.93
N LYS A 111 -6.95 -17.70 2.25
CA LYS A 111 -8.12 -18.42 2.78
C LYS A 111 -7.91 -19.04 4.18
N LEU A 112 -6.84 -18.66 4.88
CA LEU A 112 -6.62 -19.00 6.29
C LEU A 112 -6.63 -17.73 7.14
N MET A 113 -7.05 -17.87 8.40
CA MET A 113 -7.07 -16.75 9.35
C MET A 113 -5.66 -16.22 9.59
N HIS A 114 -5.55 -14.90 9.74
CA HIS A 114 -4.29 -14.21 9.98
C HIS A 114 -4.17 -13.84 11.45
N THR A 115 -2.95 -13.84 11.98
CA THR A 115 -2.64 -13.39 13.33
C THR A 115 -1.34 -12.57 13.34
N VAL A 116 -1.10 -11.82 14.40
CA VAL A 116 0.05 -10.90 14.52
C VAL A 116 1.08 -11.46 15.48
N ILE A 117 2.33 -11.54 15.04
CA ILE A 117 3.47 -11.76 15.95
C ILE A 117 3.76 -10.43 16.65
N ILE A 118 3.27 -10.28 17.87
CA ILE A 118 3.30 -9.01 18.62
C ILE A 118 4.74 -8.49 18.78
N ASP A 119 5.71 -9.37 19.02
CA ASP A 119 7.13 -8.99 19.18
C ASP A 119 7.74 -8.38 17.93
N GLU A 120 7.26 -8.78 16.75
CA GLU A 120 7.73 -8.30 15.44
C GLU A 120 6.94 -7.08 14.96
N CYS A 121 5.76 -6.83 15.51
CA CYS A 121 4.92 -5.70 15.12
C CYS A 121 5.57 -4.37 15.54
N THR A 122 5.63 -3.42 14.60
CA THR A 122 6.18 -2.08 14.85
C THR A 122 5.13 -1.06 15.25
N GLY A 123 3.84 -1.42 15.26
CA GLY A 123 2.74 -0.49 15.53
C GLY A 123 2.47 0.51 14.40
N CYS A 124 2.92 0.21 13.17
CA CYS A 124 2.87 1.14 12.04
C CYS A 124 1.50 1.42 11.43
N ASP A 125 0.44 0.73 11.87
CA ASP A 125 -0.97 0.85 11.42
C ASP A 125 -1.26 0.63 9.91
N LEU A 126 -0.26 0.46 9.05
CA LEU A 126 -0.41 0.27 7.60
C LEU A 126 -1.32 -0.89 7.17
N CYS A 127 -1.51 -1.89 8.04
CA CYS A 127 -2.35 -3.05 7.75
C CYS A 127 -3.86 -2.81 7.91
N VAL A 128 -4.27 -1.74 8.62
CA VAL A 128 -5.68 -1.47 8.95
C VAL A 128 -6.47 -1.14 7.68
N ALA A 129 -6.11 -0.07 6.97
CA ALA A 129 -6.86 0.41 5.80
C ALA A 129 -6.99 -0.62 4.65
N PRO A 130 -5.99 -1.48 4.36
CA PRO A 130 -6.12 -2.52 3.34
C PRO A 130 -7.08 -3.66 3.69
N CYS A 131 -7.49 -3.81 4.95
CA CYS A 131 -8.38 -4.90 5.37
C CYS A 131 -9.81 -4.69 4.84
N PRO A 132 -10.34 -5.57 3.97
CA PRO A 132 -11.64 -5.35 3.33
C PRO A 132 -12.84 -5.66 4.24
N VAL A 133 -12.60 -6.28 5.39
CA VAL A 133 -13.63 -6.67 6.36
C VAL A 133 -13.42 -5.98 7.71
N ASP A 134 -12.49 -5.03 7.79
CA ASP A 134 -12.24 -4.20 8.97
C ASP A 134 -12.02 -4.98 10.29
N CYS A 135 -11.36 -6.14 10.19
CA CYS A 135 -11.08 -7.03 11.33
C CYS A 135 -9.79 -6.69 12.09
N ILE A 136 -9.17 -5.52 11.87
CA ILE A 136 -7.86 -5.17 12.46
C ILE A 136 -7.98 -3.93 13.33
N GLU A 137 -7.59 -4.07 14.59
CA GLU A 137 -7.56 -3.00 15.58
C GLU A 137 -6.14 -2.70 16.04
N MET A 138 -5.91 -1.49 16.55
CA MET A 138 -4.66 -1.13 17.21
C MET A 138 -4.90 -1.11 18.72
N HIS A 139 -4.24 -2.01 19.45
CA HIS A 139 -4.29 -2.05 20.91
C HIS A 139 -3.04 -1.41 21.52
N PRO A 140 -3.14 -0.88 22.75
CA PRO A 140 -1.97 -0.46 23.51
C PRO A 140 -0.93 -1.58 23.60
N LEU A 141 0.34 -1.20 23.47
CA LEU A 141 1.44 -2.16 23.58
C LEU A 141 1.54 -2.70 25.02
N PRO A 142 1.60 -4.03 25.24
CA PRO A 142 1.84 -4.59 26.56
C PRO A 142 3.31 -4.37 26.98
N LEU A 143 3.60 -3.21 27.58
CA LEU A 143 4.96 -2.80 27.95
C LEU A 143 5.66 -3.74 28.95
N ALA A 144 4.90 -4.57 29.66
CA ALA A 144 5.44 -5.57 30.58
C ALA A 144 6.18 -6.72 29.87
N THR A 145 5.80 -7.02 28.62
CA THR A 145 6.32 -8.18 27.88
C THR A 145 6.95 -7.82 26.55
N VAL A 146 6.63 -6.66 25.99
CA VAL A 146 7.07 -6.27 24.65
C VAL A 146 7.79 -4.93 24.68
N THR A 147 9.02 -4.91 24.18
CA THR A 147 9.82 -3.69 24.07
C THR A 147 9.17 -2.69 23.10
N PRO A 148 8.94 -1.42 23.50
CA PRO A 148 8.40 -0.39 22.62
C PRO A 148 9.43 0.06 21.59
N ILE A 149 8.99 0.26 20.34
CA ILE A 149 9.84 0.88 19.30
C ILE A 149 9.87 2.40 19.43
N VAL A 150 8.76 3.01 19.87
CA VAL A 150 8.60 4.46 19.93
C VAL A 150 9.55 5.13 20.95
N GLY A 151 9.83 6.41 20.75
CA GLY A 151 10.62 7.23 21.67
C GLY A 151 9.96 7.41 23.04
N GLY A 152 10.75 7.77 24.05
CA GLY A 152 10.25 8.20 25.37
C GLY A 152 9.74 7.10 26.31
N LEU A 153 9.78 5.82 25.91
CA LEU A 153 9.32 4.68 26.73
C LEU A 153 10.43 3.73 27.17
N ALA A 154 11.69 4.18 27.15
CA ALA A 154 12.85 3.42 27.60
C ALA A 154 13.68 4.27 28.59
N PRO A 155 13.28 4.33 29.87
CA PRO A 155 13.91 5.22 30.85
C PRO A 155 15.29 4.73 31.33
N THR A 156 15.60 3.43 31.20
CA THR A 156 16.89 2.86 31.63
C THR A 156 17.79 2.52 30.44
N PRO A 157 19.12 2.49 30.60
CA PRO A 157 20.06 2.11 29.55
C PRO A 157 19.78 0.72 28.95
N GLU A 158 19.36 -0.23 29.78
CA GLU A 158 19.05 -1.60 29.35
C GLU A 158 17.83 -1.61 28.42
N LEU A 159 16.79 -0.83 28.75
CA LEU A 159 15.60 -0.66 27.91
C LEU A 159 15.92 0.10 26.62
N GLN A 160 16.82 1.09 26.68
CA GLN A 160 17.28 1.83 25.50
C GLN A 160 18.01 0.91 24.53
N GLU A 161 18.93 0.06 25.04
CA GLU A 161 19.64 -0.94 24.25
C GLU A 161 18.66 -1.98 23.68
N ALA A 162 17.73 -2.50 24.49
CA ALA A 162 16.69 -3.42 24.04
C ALA A 162 15.85 -2.83 22.89
N ARG A 163 15.46 -1.57 23.00
CA ARG A 163 14.73 -0.87 21.94
C ARG A 163 15.59 -0.64 20.70
N GLN A 164 16.87 -0.28 20.85
CA GLN A 164 17.77 -0.13 19.71
C GLN A 164 17.95 -1.47 18.96
N ARG A 165 18.06 -2.58 19.70
CA ARG A 165 18.05 -3.94 19.13
C ARG A 165 16.75 -4.21 18.37
N LYS A 166 15.59 -3.88 18.94
CA LYS A 166 14.29 -4.05 18.28
C LYS A 166 14.15 -3.18 17.02
N ARG A 167 14.54 -1.90 17.06
CA ARG A 167 14.55 -1.01 15.88
C ARG A 167 15.46 -1.54 14.77
N SER A 168 16.65 -2.01 15.15
CA SER A 168 17.61 -2.61 14.21
C SER A 168 17.07 -3.89 13.58
N HIS A 169 16.37 -4.72 14.36
CA HIS A 169 15.70 -5.92 13.88
C HIS A 169 14.57 -5.58 12.90
N ALA A 170 13.69 -4.63 13.25
CA ALA A 170 12.64 -4.14 12.37
C ALA A 170 13.19 -3.64 11.03
N ARG A 171 14.30 -2.87 11.05
CA ARG A 171 15.00 -2.44 9.83
C ARG A 171 15.45 -3.63 8.97
N LYS A 172 16.14 -4.60 9.58
CA LYS A 172 16.61 -5.80 8.85
C LYS A 172 15.46 -6.57 8.21
N ARG A 173 14.34 -6.70 8.90
CA ARG A 173 13.14 -7.36 8.36
C ARG A 173 12.55 -6.59 7.18
N PHE A 174 12.45 -5.26 7.29
CA PHE A 174 11.99 -4.40 6.20
C PHE A 174 12.89 -4.50 4.96
N GLU A 175 14.22 -4.43 5.15
CA GLU A 175 15.19 -4.59 4.07
C GLU A 175 15.10 -5.97 3.41
N ALA A 176 15.03 -7.04 4.22
CA ALA A 176 14.88 -8.41 3.72
C ALA A 176 13.60 -8.59 2.90
N ARG A 177 12.48 -8.04 3.37
CA ARG A 177 11.20 -8.04 2.65
C ARG A 177 11.31 -7.29 1.32
N ASN A 178 11.87 -6.08 1.32
CA ASN A 178 12.00 -5.29 0.09
C ASN A 178 12.93 -5.97 -0.92
N ALA A 179 14.03 -6.58 -0.46
CA ALA A 179 14.91 -7.37 -1.31
C ALA A 179 14.19 -8.58 -1.91
N ARG A 180 13.32 -9.25 -1.14
CA ARG A 180 12.47 -10.36 -1.64
C ARG A 180 11.50 -9.86 -2.71
N LEU A 181 10.75 -8.80 -2.43
CA LEU A 181 9.78 -8.23 -3.38
C LEU A 181 10.45 -7.76 -4.68
N HIS A 182 11.63 -7.14 -4.58
CA HIS A 182 12.39 -6.71 -5.74
C HIS A 182 12.81 -7.89 -6.62
N ARG A 183 13.35 -8.96 -6.03
CA ARG A 183 13.69 -10.19 -6.77
C ARG A 183 12.47 -10.81 -7.45
N GLU A 184 11.33 -10.87 -6.76
CA GLU A 184 10.07 -11.40 -7.34
C GLU A 184 9.59 -10.54 -8.52
N GLN A 185 9.67 -9.21 -8.42
CA GLN A 185 9.30 -8.28 -9.50
C GLN A 185 10.21 -8.43 -10.71
N GLN A 186 11.54 -8.49 -10.49
CA GLN A 186 12.52 -8.71 -11.57
C GLN A 186 12.25 -10.03 -12.30
N LYS A 187 11.98 -11.11 -11.55
CA LYS A 187 11.63 -12.41 -12.13
C LYS A 187 10.37 -12.32 -13.01
N ARG A 188 9.29 -11.70 -12.50
CA ARG A 188 8.04 -11.52 -13.26
C ARG A 188 8.24 -10.68 -14.53
N LEU A 189 9.08 -9.64 -14.47
CA LEU A 189 9.40 -8.82 -15.64
C LEU A 189 10.17 -9.63 -16.69
N ALA A 190 11.20 -10.38 -16.25
CA ALA A 190 11.98 -11.25 -17.14
C ALA A 190 11.10 -12.31 -17.81
N GLU A 191 10.19 -12.95 -17.07
CA GLU A 191 9.24 -13.92 -17.62
C GLU A 191 8.30 -13.30 -18.67
N ARG A 192 7.84 -12.06 -18.45
CA ARG A 192 7.00 -11.33 -19.42
C ARG A 192 7.77 -11.00 -20.69
N LEU A 193 8.99 -10.50 -20.57
CA LEU A 193 9.86 -10.19 -21.71
C LEU A 193 10.21 -11.45 -22.52
N ALA A 194 10.53 -12.56 -21.83
CA ALA A 194 10.77 -13.84 -22.50
C ALA A 194 9.52 -14.40 -23.18
N ARG A 195 8.32 -14.12 -22.66
CA ARG A 195 7.06 -14.50 -23.31
C ARG A 195 6.78 -13.61 -24.53
N SER A 196 7.01 -12.31 -24.46
CA SER A 196 6.80 -11.41 -25.60
C SER A 196 7.76 -11.71 -26.73
N GLN A 197 9.05 -11.91 -26.43
CA GLN A 197 10.07 -12.31 -27.41
C GLN A 197 9.70 -13.64 -28.11
N ARG A 198 9.25 -14.65 -27.36
CA ARG A 198 8.79 -15.92 -27.97
C ARG A 198 7.61 -15.75 -28.93
N ILE A 199 6.66 -14.86 -28.61
CA ILE A 199 5.52 -14.56 -29.49
C ILE A 199 6.00 -13.83 -30.74
N GLU A 200 6.93 -12.89 -30.60
CA GLU A 200 7.52 -12.13 -31.70
C GLU A 200 8.34 -13.04 -32.63
N SER A 201 9.24 -13.86 -32.10
CA SER A 201 10.00 -14.84 -32.88
C SER A 201 9.10 -15.87 -33.58
N ALA A 202 7.98 -16.27 -32.98
CA ALA A 202 7.03 -17.17 -33.62
C ALA A 202 6.24 -16.50 -34.77
N ARG A 203 6.07 -15.17 -34.75
CA ARG A 203 5.47 -14.41 -35.85
C ARG A 203 6.42 -14.28 -37.05
N ASP A 204 7.72 -14.10 -36.78
CA ASP A 204 8.74 -13.98 -37.84
C ASP A 204 9.02 -15.31 -38.56
N VAL A 205 8.71 -16.45 -37.94
CA VAL A 205 8.93 -17.80 -38.52
C VAL A 205 7.74 -18.28 -39.37
N LEU A 206 6.57 -17.64 -39.30
CA LEU A 206 5.42 -17.98 -40.15
C LEU A 206 5.59 -17.39 -41.56
N PRO A 207 5.63 -18.20 -42.64
CA PRO A 207 5.71 -17.67 -43.99
C PRO A 207 4.45 -16.88 -44.34
N HIS A 208 4.63 -15.77 -45.07
CA HIS A 208 3.58 -14.86 -45.57
C HIS A 208 2.56 -15.51 -46.54
N SER A 209 2.44 -16.83 -46.62
CA SER A 209 1.64 -17.53 -47.64
C SER A 209 0.57 -18.50 -47.12
N ALA A 210 0.20 -18.48 -45.83
CA ALA A 210 -0.89 -19.32 -45.33
C ALA A 210 -1.79 -18.67 -44.27
N VAL A 211 -2.14 -17.40 -44.42
CA VAL A 211 -3.29 -16.80 -43.71
C VAL A 211 -4.38 -16.43 -44.71
N ALA A 212 -4.86 -17.44 -45.45
CA ALA A 212 -6.26 -17.48 -45.83
C ALA A 212 -7.05 -18.15 -44.68
N LEU A 213 -6.94 -17.58 -43.47
CA LEU A 213 -7.89 -17.89 -42.41
C LEU A 213 -9.09 -17.01 -42.67
N ALA A 214 -10.17 -17.67 -43.09
CA ALA A 214 -11.53 -17.19 -43.12
C ALA A 214 -11.72 -16.03 -42.13
N ARG A 215 -11.83 -14.81 -42.66
CA ARG A 215 -12.55 -13.75 -41.98
C ARG A 215 -13.96 -14.30 -41.81
N ASN A 216 -14.24 -14.79 -40.62
CA ASN A 216 -15.60 -15.08 -40.22
C ASN A 216 -16.24 -13.72 -39.95
N ASP A 217 -16.52 -12.99 -41.04
CA ASP A 217 -17.41 -11.82 -41.07
C ASP A 217 -18.84 -12.32 -40.84
N LYS A 218 -19.06 -13.03 -39.73
CA LYS A 218 -20.40 -13.22 -39.19
C LYS A 218 -20.73 -11.92 -38.47
N PRO A 219 -21.81 -11.20 -38.86
CA PRO A 219 -22.24 -10.04 -38.09
C PRO A 219 -22.43 -10.47 -36.64
N ALA A 220 -21.86 -9.69 -35.71
CA ALA A 220 -21.99 -9.94 -34.28
C ALA A 220 -23.49 -10.06 -33.95
N GLY A 221 -23.91 -11.24 -33.51
CA GLY A 221 -25.30 -11.45 -33.11
C GLY A 221 -25.67 -10.52 -31.96
N PRO A 222 -26.96 -10.26 -31.74
CA PRO A 222 -27.45 -9.38 -30.67
C PRO A 222 -26.87 -9.72 -29.28
N ASP A 223 -26.61 -11.01 -29.00
CA ASP A 223 -26.00 -11.47 -27.75
C ASP A 223 -24.53 -11.03 -27.57
N GLU A 224 -23.75 -10.92 -28.65
CA GLU A 224 -22.36 -10.48 -28.58
C GLU A 224 -22.27 -8.96 -28.36
N ALA A 225 -23.18 -8.20 -28.96
CA ALA A 225 -23.30 -6.76 -28.71
C ALA A 225 -23.67 -6.46 -27.25
N VAL A 226 -24.61 -7.21 -26.67
CA VAL A 226 -24.96 -7.11 -25.24
C VAL A 226 -23.76 -7.46 -24.36
N LYS A 227 -23.01 -8.51 -24.70
CA LYS A 227 -21.82 -8.92 -23.93
C LYS A 227 -20.72 -7.86 -23.96
N ILE A 228 -20.45 -7.26 -25.12
CA ILE A 228 -19.50 -6.14 -25.26
C ILE A 228 -19.95 -4.94 -24.43
N ALA A 229 -21.24 -4.59 -24.47
CA ALA A 229 -21.79 -3.49 -23.68
C ALA A 229 -21.69 -3.74 -22.16
N ARG A 230 -21.93 -4.98 -21.70
CA ARG A 230 -21.75 -5.35 -20.28
C ARG A 230 -20.30 -5.24 -19.82
N ILE A 231 -19.34 -5.61 -20.67
CA ILE A 231 -17.90 -5.46 -20.39
C ILE A 231 -17.55 -3.97 -20.29
N ALA A 232 -18.06 -3.14 -21.21
CA ALA A 232 -17.82 -1.70 -21.19
C ALA A 232 -18.32 -1.04 -19.89
N VAL A 233 -19.54 -1.36 -19.45
CA VAL A 233 -20.10 -0.89 -18.16
C VAL A 233 -19.24 -1.33 -16.97
N ALA A 234 -18.80 -2.59 -16.96
CA ALA A 234 -17.98 -3.11 -15.86
C ALA A 234 -16.61 -2.39 -15.79
N MET A 235 -15.99 -2.13 -16.95
CA MET A 235 -14.69 -1.46 -17.03
C MET A 235 -14.78 0.02 -16.63
N SER A 236 -15.75 0.77 -17.16
CA SER A 236 -15.93 2.19 -16.82
C SER A 236 -16.28 2.38 -15.35
N ARG A 237 -17.14 1.51 -14.79
CA ARG A 237 -17.47 1.49 -13.34
C ARG A 237 -16.23 1.25 -12.48
N ALA A 238 -15.39 0.29 -12.85
CA ALA A 238 -14.17 -0.02 -12.11
C ALA A 238 -13.16 1.14 -12.16
N GLN A 239 -13.03 1.79 -13.33
CA GLN A 239 -12.14 2.94 -13.53
C GLN A 239 -12.59 4.14 -12.70
N LEU A 240 -13.88 4.48 -12.72
CA LEU A 240 -14.46 5.56 -11.90
C LEU A 240 -14.23 5.31 -10.40
N ASN A 241 -14.57 4.12 -9.90
CA ASN A 241 -14.41 3.79 -8.47
C ASN A 241 -12.94 3.78 -8.01
N LYS A 242 -12.03 3.36 -8.89
CA LYS A 242 -10.59 3.40 -8.60
C LYS A 242 -10.11 4.85 -8.49
N SER A 243 -10.52 5.71 -9.40
CA SER A 243 -10.18 7.14 -9.39
C SER A 243 -10.78 7.87 -8.18
N LEU A 244 -12.05 7.59 -7.83
CA LEU A 244 -12.70 8.14 -6.64
C LEU A 244 -11.98 7.79 -5.33
N LYS A 245 -11.39 6.59 -5.24
CA LYS A 245 -10.60 6.17 -4.08
C LYS A 245 -9.17 6.70 -4.09
N ALA A 246 -8.62 6.97 -5.28
CA ALA A 246 -7.25 7.47 -5.45
C ALA A 246 -7.16 8.99 -5.21
N PHE A 247 -8.22 9.74 -5.52
CA PHE A 247 -8.27 11.18 -5.30
C PHE A 247 -8.90 11.45 -3.92
N GLY A 248 -8.10 11.98 -2.99
CA GLY A 248 -8.55 12.31 -1.62
C GLY A 248 -9.68 13.35 -1.59
N HIS A 249 -10.14 13.71 -0.40
CA HIS A 249 -11.22 14.70 -0.23
C HIS A 249 -10.73 15.99 0.44
N PRO A 250 -10.95 17.18 -0.17
CA PRO A 250 -11.47 17.40 -1.53
C PRO A 250 -10.38 17.20 -2.62
N PRO A 251 -10.75 16.70 -3.82
CA PRO A 251 -9.82 16.57 -4.95
C PRO A 251 -9.43 17.93 -5.54
N ILE A 252 -8.22 18.05 -6.10
CA ILE A 252 -7.80 19.26 -6.82
C ILE A 252 -8.59 19.42 -8.13
N ALA A 253 -8.68 20.65 -8.68
CA ALA A 253 -9.54 20.99 -9.81
C ALA A 253 -9.38 20.06 -11.04
N GLU A 254 -8.16 19.66 -11.37
CA GLU A 254 -7.87 18.74 -12.48
C GLU A 254 -8.37 17.31 -12.20
N GLN A 255 -8.25 16.84 -10.96
CA GLN A 255 -8.78 15.54 -10.52
C GLN A 255 -10.31 15.55 -10.50
N ALA A 256 -10.92 16.66 -10.09
CA ALA A 256 -12.37 16.84 -10.13
C ALA A 256 -12.90 16.82 -11.57
N ALA A 257 -12.24 17.50 -12.51
CA ALA A 257 -12.58 17.46 -13.93
C ALA A 257 -12.48 16.04 -14.49
N ARG A 258 -11.41 15.31 -14.14
CA ARG A 258 -11.23 13.91 -14.55
C ARG A 258 -12.32 12.99 -14.01
N LEU A 259 -12.79 13.21 -12.79
CA LEU A 259 -13.91 12.43 -12.22
C LEU A 259 -15.22 12.67 -12.99
N VAL A 260 -15.48 13.91 -13.42
CA VAL A 260 -16.66 14.25 -14.24
C VAL A 260 -16.60 13.55 -15.61
N GLU A 261 -15.43 13.48 -16.24
CA GLU A 261 -15.26 12.72 -17.50
C GLU A 261 -15.55 11.24 -17.31
N LEU A 262 -14.95 10.61 -16.30
CA LEU A 262 -15.14 9.18 -16.00
C LEU A 262 -16.60 8.85 -15.65
N GLN A 263 -17.29 9.78 -14.98
CA GLN A 263 -18.71 9.65 -14.68
C GLN A 263 -19.54 9.64 -15.97
N ARG A 264 -19.26 10.55 -16.91
CA ARG A 264 -19.94 10.60 -18.22
C ARG A 264 -19.67 9.34 -19.06
N GLU A 265 -18.45 8.83 -19.03
CA GLU A 265 -18.08 7.58 -19.71
C GLU A 265 -18.85 6.37 -19.15
N TYR A 266 -19.03 6.33 -17.82
CA TYR A 266 -19.83 5.31 -17.16
C TYR A 266 -21.31 5.39 -17.56
N GLU A 267 -21.90 6.59 -17.49
CA GLU A 267 -23.30 6.82 -17.85
C GLU A 267 -23.59 6.49 -19.33
N ALA A 268 -22.68 6.87 -20.24
CA ALA A 268 -22.79 6.54 -21.66
C ALA A 268 -22.74 5.02 -21.92
N ALA A 269 -21.88 4.30 -21.19
CA ALA A 269 -21.81 2.84 -21.27
C ALA A 269 -23.10 2.19 -20.74
N GLU A 270 -23.68 2.70 -19.66
CA GLU A 270 -24.95 2.22 -19.11
C GLU A 270 -26.11 2.45 -20.07
N GLN A 271 -26.19 3.64 -20.69
CA GLN A 271 -27.21 3.94 -21.69
C GLN A 271 -27.10 3.02 -22.92
N THR A 272 -25.87 2.75 -23.37
CA THR A 272 -25.61 1.82 -24.48
C THR A 272 -26.08 0.41 -24.14
N LEU A 273 -25.81 -0.07 -22.92
CA LEU A 273 -26.28 -1.38 -22.48
C LEU A 273 -27.81 -1.41 -22.33
N ALA A 274 -28.41 -0.37 -21.77
CA ALA A 274 -29.86 -0.27 -21.60
C ALA A 274 -30.61 -0.28 -22.94
N ALA A 275 -30.07 0.38 -23.97
CA ALA A 275 -30.63 0.38 -25.32
C ALA A 275 -30.61 -1.01 -26.01
N LEU A 276 -29.74 -1.91 -25.55
CA LEU A 276 -29.58 -3.27 -26.09
C LEU A 276 -30.37 -4.33 -25.30
N LEU A 277 -30.90 -3.99 -24.12
CA LEU A 277 -31.69 -4.90 -23.29
C LEU A 277 -33.18 -4.76 -23.59
N PRO A 278 -33.95 -5.88 -23.65
CA PRO A 278 -35.40 -5.80 -23.82
C PRO A 278 -36.05 -5.12 -22.60
N PRO A 279 -37.17 -4.39 -22.78
CA PRO A 279 -37.89 -3.78 -21.68
C PRO A 279 -38.44 -4.85 -20.72
N PRO A 280 -38.55 -4.55 -19.41
CA PRO A 280 -39.04 -5.52 -18.45
C PRO A 280 -40.48 -5.94 -18.77
N ALA A 281 -40.74 -7.25 -18.75
CA ALA A 281 -42.08 -7.80 -18.95
C ALA A 281 -43.00 -7.35 -17.80
N GLN A 282 -44.14 -6.76 -18.14
CA GLN A 282 -45.19 -6.40 -17.18
C GLN A 282 -45.79 -7.68 -16.58
N ALA A 283 -45.66 -7.84 -15.27
CA ALA A 283 -46.30 -8.92 -14.53
C ALA A 283 -47.81 -8.64 -14.45
N ASN A 284 -48.62 -9.35 -15.24
CA ASN A 284 -50.07 -9.34 -15.10
C ASN A 284 -50.47 -10.13 -13.85
N SER A 285 -50.89 -9.40 -12.81
CA SER A 285 -51.66 -9.91 -11.69
C SER A 285 -53.13 -9.99 -12.09
N GLU A 286 -53.61 -11.17 -12.49
CA GLU A 286 -55.04 -11.48 -12.53
C GLU A 286 -55.30 -12.74 -11.70
N GLU A 287 -55.58 -12.52 -10.40
CA GLU A 287 -56.28 -13.51 -9.57
C GLU A 287 -57.45 -12.81 -8.86
N LYS A 288 -58.62 -13.48 -8.94
CA LYS A 288 -59.90 -13.27 -8.23
C LYS A 288 -60.88 -12.22 -8.78
N LEU A 289 -61.87 -12.73 -9.52
CA LEU A 289 -63.23 -12.87 -8.97
C LEU A 289 -64.02 -13.92 -9.75
N ARG A 290 -64.37 -15.04 -9.10
CA ARG A 290 -65.41 -15.97 -9.56
C ARG A 290 -66.64 -15.71 -8.67
N PRO A 291 -67.85 -15.56 -9.25
CA PRO A 291 -69.07 -15.35 -8.48
C PRO A 291 -69.48 -16.58 -7.67
#